data_AF-A0A1F5JQ41-F1
#
_entry.id   AF-A0A1F5JQ41-F1
#
_cell.length_a   1.000
_cell.length_b   1.000
_cell.length_c   1.000
_cell.angle_alpha   90.00
_cell.angle_beta   90.00
_cell.angle_gamma   90.00
#
_symmetry.space_group_name_H-M   'P 1'
#
loop_
_entity.id
_entity.type
_entity.pdbx_description
1 polymer ?
#
loop_
_entity_poly.entity_id
_entity_poly.type
_entity_poly.pdbx_seq_one_letter_code
_entity_poly.pdbx_strand_id
1 'polypeptide(L)' 'MKKSSLLSNIGIGYFMIGFIIAILFAFYYRWPIYSFLSPGFYSVIFTWPYQMIGFISDLLLYGLAGKPI' A
#
# COMPACT_ATOMS: atom_id res chain seq x y z
N MET A 1 -22.47 4.35 21.42
CA MET A 1 -22.06 4.30 19.99
C MET A 1 -22.41 2.92 19.44
N LYS A 2 -23.23 2.84 18.39
CA LYS A 2 -23.70 1.54 17.84
C LYS A 2 -22.47 0.81 17.27
N LYS A 3 -22.26 -0.47 17.61
CA LYS A 3 -21.10 -1.29 17.21
C LYS A 3 -20.74 -1.20 15.71
N SER A 4 -21.74 -0.97 14.86
CA SER A 4 -21.59 -0.69 13.42
C SER A 4 -20.67 0.50 13.10
N SER A 5 -20.71 1.59 13.87
CA SER A 5 -19.88 2.77 13.59
C SER A 5 -18.40 2.50 13.86
N LEU A 6 -18.08 1.65 14.84
CA LEU A 6 -16.69 1.31 15.17
C LEU A 6 -16.03 0.46 14.07
N LEU A 7 -16.72 -0.59 13.60
CA LEU A 7 -16.24 -1.41 12.49
C LEU A 7 -16.04 -0.60 11.21
N SER A 8 -16.96 0.32 10.92
CA SER A 8 -16.83 1.23 9.78
C SER A 8 -15.58 2.10 9.90
N ASN A 9 -15.36 2.72 11.07
CA ASN A 9 -14.19 3.56 11.30
C ASN A 9 -12.88 2.79 11.20
N ILE A 10 -12.84 1.55 11.70
CA ILE A 10 -11.66 0.67 11.57
C ILE A 10 -11.41 0.34 10.10
N GLY A 11 -12.45 0.02 9.33
CA GLY A 11 -12.33 -0.26 7.90
C GLY A 11 -11.81 0.94 7.11
N ILE A 12 -12.34 2.14 7.40
CA ILE A 12 -11.86 3.39 6.79
C ILE A 12 -10.39 3.62 7.15
N GLY A 13 -10.02 3.47 8.43
CA GLY A 13 -8.64 3.62 8.88
C GLY A 13 -7.69 2.64 8.17
N TYR A 14 -8.08 1.37 8.08
CA TYR A 14 -7.31 0.34 7.36
C TYR A 14 -7.11 0.69 5.89
N PHE A 15 -8.16 1.16 5.22
CA PHE A 15 -8.09 1.58 3.82
C PHE A 15 -7.17 2.79 3.63
N MET A 16 -7.28 3.81 4.49
CA MET A 16 -6.45 5.01 4.40
C MET A 16 -4.96 4.71 4.60
N ILE A 17 -4.63 3.82 5.54
CA ILE A 17 -3.26 3.33 5.74
C ILE A 17 -2.79 2.58 4.49
N GLY A 18 -3.60 1.66 3.97
CA GLY A 18 -3.30 0.92 2.75
C GLY A 18 -3.09 1.82 1.54
N PHE A 19 -3.85 2.90 1.40
CA PHE A 19 -3.72 3.89 0.33
C PHE A 19 -2.37 4.61 0.37
N ILE A 20 -1.93 5.05 1.56
CA ILE A 20 -0.61 5.67 1.74
C ILE A 20 0.50 4.68 1.35
N ILE A 21 0.37 3.42 1.75
CA ILE A 21 1.34 2.37 1.43
C ILE A 21 1.38 2.10 -0.07
N ALA A 22 0.23 2.03 -0.74
CA ALA A 22 0.15 1.82 -2.19
C ALA A 22 0.82 2.97 -2.96
N ILE A 23 0.72 4.21 -2.46
CA ILE A 23 1.46 5.36 -3.00
C ILE A 23 2.96 5.16 -2.83
N LEU A 24 3.44 4.78 -1.64
CA LEU A 24 4.87 4.51 -1.40
C LEU A 24 5.40 3.41 -2.31
N PHE A 25 4.62 2.34 -2.51
CA PHE A 25 4.93 1.28 -3.47
C PHE A 25 5.03 1.84 -4.89
N ALA A 26 4.03 2.58 -5.35
CA ALA A 26 4.03 3.14 -6.69
C ALA A 26 5.26 4.03 -6.94
N PHE A 27 5.67 4.83 -5.95
CA PHE A 27 6.90 5.61 -6.04
C PHE A 27 8.15 4.75 -6.03
N TYR A 28 8.27 3.83 -5.08
CA TYR A 28 9.48 3.01 -4.88
C TYR A 28 9.76 2.08 -6.07
N TYR A 29 8.70 1.45 -6.60
CA TYR A 29 8.77 0.57 -7.76
C TYR A 29 8.53 1.31 -9.08
N ARG A 30 8.52 2.66 -9.07
CA ARG A 30 8.41 3.54 -10.24
C ARG A 30 7.27 3.15 -11.18
N TRP A 31 6.11 2.87 -10.61
CA TRP A 31 4.91 2.53 -11.38
C TRP A 31 4.48 3.71 -12.27
N PRO A 32 3.85 3.46 -13.43
CA PRO A 32 3.31 4.52 -14.26
C PRO A 32 2.26 5.34 -13.52
N ILE A 33 2.15 6.64 -13.79
CA ILE A 33 1.20 7.54 -13.10
C ILE A 33 -0.24 7.03 -13.13
N TYR A 34 -0.65 6.34 -14.20
CA TYR A 34 -1.98 5.76 -14.36
C TYR A 34 -2.18 4.43 -13.60
N SER A 35 -1.19 3.95 -12.85
CA SER A 35 -1.27 2.69 -12.11
C SER A 35 -2.35 2.69 -11.03
N PHE A 36 -2.80 3.85 -10.55
CA PHE A 36 -3.92 3.95 -9.60
C PHE A 36 -5.23 3.37 -10.14
N LEU A 37 -5.37 3.27 -11.47
CA LEU A 37 -6.51 2.64 -12.14
C LEU A 37 -6.36 1.11 -12.24
N SER A 38 -5.19 0.56 -11.89
CA SER A 38 -4.90 -0.85 -12.05
C SER A 38 -5.37 -1.67 -10.84
N PRO A 39 -5.76 -2.95 -11.05
CA PRO A 39 -6.04 -3.87 -9.95
C PRO A 39 -4.85 -4.05 -8.98
N GLY A 40 -3.62 -3.90 -9.46
CA GLY A 40 -2.41 -4.02 -8.66
C GLY A 40 -2.29 -2.93 -7.58
N PHE A 41 -2.78 -1.72 -7.85
CA PHE A 41 -2.77 -0.66 -6.84
C PHE A 41 -3.73 -0.96 -5.70
N TYR A 42 -4.96 -1.36 -6.03
CA TYR A 42 -5.95 -1.74 -5.02
C TYR A 42 -5.59 -3.02 -4.27
N SER A 43 -4.90 -3.97 -4.91
CA SER A 43 -4.41 -5.17 -4.21
C SER A 43 -3.44 -4.80 -3.10
N VAL A 44 -2.54 -3.83 -3.31
CA VAL A 44 -1.66 -3.31 -2.26
C VAL A 44 -2.46 -2.64 -1.15
N ILE A 45 -3.48 -1.84 -1.46
CA ILE A 45 -4.33 -1.20 -0.44
C ILE A 45 -5.00 -2.24 0.47
N PHE A 46 -5.55 -3.31 -0.09
CA PHE A 46 -6.27 -4.30 0.71
C PHE A 46 -5.35 -5.30 1.40
N THR A 47 -4.14 -5.53 0.89
CA THR A 47 -3.19 -6.53 1.41
C THR A 47 -1.92 -5.92 1.99
N TRP A 48 -1.93 -4.62 2.28
CA TRP A 48 -0.75 -3.87 2.73
C TRP A 48 0.03 -4.51 3.88
N PRO A 49 -0.57 -5.17 4.89
CA PRO A 49 0.21 -5.75 5.98
C PRO A 49 1.16 -6.85 5.50
N TYR A 50 0.74 -7.63 4.51
CA TYR A 50 1.55 -8.68 3.90
C TYR A 50 2.57 -8.10 2.92
N GLN A 51 2.14 -7.13 2.10
CA GLN A 51 3.01 -6.49 1.10
C GLN A 51 4.14 -5.71 1.79
N MET A 52 3.89 -5.10 2.94
CA MET A 52 4.87 -4.32 3.70
C MET A 52 6.12 -5.12 4.07
N ILE A 53 5.99 -6.42 4.33
CA ILE A 53 7.12 -7.30 4.63
C ILE A 53 8.07 -7.34 3.43
N GLY A 54 7.53 -7.58 2.22
CA GLY A 54 8.30 -7.58 0.99
C GLY A 54 8.88 -6.20 0.67
N PHE A 55 8.12 -5.13 0.90
CA PHE A 55 8.59 -3.76 0.72
C PHE A 55 9.80 -3.43 1.57
N ILE A 56 9.76 -3.79 2.85
CA ILE A 56 10.88 -3.56 3.77
C ILE A 56 12.10 -4.37 3.33
N SER A 57 11.91 -5.63 2.94
CA SER A 57 13.02 -6.45 2.40
C SER A 57 13.64 -5.83 1.15
N ASP A 58 12.81 -5.38 0.21
CA ASP A 58 13.29 -4.69 -1.00
C ASP A 58 13.99 -3.36 -0.64
N LEU A 59 13.45 -2.59 0.31
CA LEU A 59 14.05 -1.34 0.79
C LEU A 59 15.43 -1.57 1.43
N LEU A 60 15.59 -2.65 2.20
CA LEU A 60 16.86 -3.03 2.79
C LEU A 60 17.87 -3.52 1.74
N LEU A 61 17.40 -4.19 0.69
CA LEU A 61 18.24 -4.76 -0.36
C LEU A 61 18.70 -3.74 -1.40
N TYR A 62 17.77 -2.91 -1.89
CA TYR A 62 18.00 -1.96 -2.98
C TYR A 62 18.16 -0.52 -2.49
N GLY A 63 17.97 -0.27 -1.19
CA GLY A 63 18.07 1.06 -0.59
C GLY A 63 17.00 2.01 -1.11
N LEU A 64 17.24 3.31 -0.90
CA LEU A 64 16.34 4.39 -1.34
C LEU A 64 16.36 4.62 -2.86
N ALA A 65 17.29 4.00 -3.59
CA ALA A 65 17.37 4.11 -5.04
C ALA A 65 16.20 3.41 -5.76
N GLY A 66 15.48 2.55 -5.03
CA GLY A 66 14.38 1.75 -5.56
C GLY A 66 14.88 0.45 -6.18
N LYS A 67 13.98 -0.53 -6.23
CA LYS A 67 14.24 -1.78 -6.95
C LYS A 67 14.34 -1.50 -8.46
N PRO A 68 15.40 -1.95 -9.15
CA PRO A 68 15.43 -1.90 -10.60
C PRO A 68 14.27 -2.76 -11.15
N ILE A 69 13.43 -2.14 -11.98
CA ILE A 69 12.30 -2.80 -12.65
C ILE A 69 12.83 -3.73 -13.73
#